data_AF-A0A6G8ASR4-F1
#
_entry.id   AF-A0A6G8ASR4-F1
#
_cell.length_a   1.000
_cell.length_b   1.000
_cell.length_c   1.000
_cell.angle_alpha   90.00
_cell.angle_beta   90.00
_cell.angle_gamma   90.00
#
_symmetry.space_group_name_H-M   'P 1'
#
loop_
_entity.id
_entity.type
_entity.pdbx_description
1 polymer ?
#
loop_
_entity_poly.entity_id
_entity_poly.type
_entity_poly.pdbx_seq_one_letter_code
_entity_poly.pdbx_strand_id
1 'polypeptide(L)'
;MILFKRKINYEKILVGYWFFVPILFGIYFFIMNLKNNSTIEQTLKTDNPLLAMGMLVSFLLVIQGMTFILLNRQGENSNQVKRYFLTFSIFQQLLMFNIIGSALSFLAYRQLPEKNQTKLNVKPWLLGIITFIIFLSIIIAWIQIRQLIL
;
A
#
# COMPACT_ATOMS: atom_id res chain seq x y z
N MET A 1 -19.10 -16.19 -32.49
CA MET A 1 -18.61 -16.49 -31.11
C MET A 1 -18.10 -15.19 -30.50
N ILE A 2 -18.92 -14.49 -29.71
CA ILE A 2 -18.50 -13.26 -29.01
C ILE A 2 -17.70 -13.70 -27.79
N LEU A 3 -16.38 -13.72 -27.91
CA LEU A 3 -15.47 -13.84 -26.77
C LEU A 3 -15.66 -12.59 -25.91
N PHE A 4 -16.47 -12.70 -24.86
CA PHE A 4 -16.49 -11.73 -23.76
C PHE A 4 -15.08 -11.68 -23.17
N LYS A 5 -14.25 -10.78 -23.68
CA LYS A 5 -12.91 -10.49 -23.13
C LYS A 5 -13.14 -9.89 -21.75
N ARG A 6 -13.10 -10.73 -20.71
CA ARG A 6 -13.34 -10.32 -19.32
C ARG A 6 -12.35 -9.20 -18.99
N LYS A 7 -12.84 -7.97 -18.85
CA LYS A 7 -11.99 -6.81 -18.52
C LYS A 7 -11.36 -7.06 -17.16
N ILE A 8 -10.04 -7.17 -17.11
CA ILE A 8 -9.28 -7.32 -15.86
C ILE A 8 -9.62 -6.15 -14.95
N ASN A 9 -9.88 -6.39 -13.67
CA ASN A 9 -10.18 -5.35 -12.69
C ASN A 9 -8.93 -5.11 -11.83
N TYR A 10 -8.12 -4.12 -12.20
CA TYR A 10 -6.88 -3.82 -11.50
C TYR A 10 -7.11 -3.19 -10.12
N GLU A 11 -8.25 -2.54 -9.88
CA GLU A 11 -8.63 -2.08 -8.54
C GLU A 11 -8.72 -3.26 -7.55
N LYS A 12 -9.40 -4.35 -7.95
CA LYS A 12 -9.50 -5.57 -7.12
C LYS A 12 -8.16 -6.27 -6.95
N ILE A 13 -7.35 -6.34 -8.01
CA ILE A 13 -6.01 -6.95 -7.95
C ILE A 13 -5.10 -6.14 -7.01
N LEU A 14 -5.12 -4.81 -7.10
CA LEU A 14 -4.33 -3.93 -6.25
C LEU A 14 -4.72 -4.09 -4.78
N VAL A 15 -6.03 -4.10 -4.47
CA VAL A 15 -6.51 -4.37 -3.11
C VAL A 15 -6.05 -5.75 -2.66
N GLY A 16 -6.23 -6.78 -3.48
CA GLY A 16 -5.76 -8.13 -3.18
C GLY A 16 -4.26 -8.16 -2.85
N TYR A 17 -3.44 -7.50 -3.67
CA TYR A 17 -2.00 -7.36 -3.44
C TYR A 17 -1.69 -6.68 -2.10
N TRP A 18 -2.36 -5.57 -1.79
CA TRP A 18 -2.16 -4.82 -0.54
C TRP A 18 -2.49 -5.60 0.73
N PHE A 19 -3.35 -6.62 0.67
CA PHE A 19 -3.59 -7.52 1.80
C PHE A 19 -2.74 -8.80 1.75
N PHE A 20 -2.50 -9.32 0.55
CA PHE A 20 -1.76 -10.56 0.35
C PHE A 20 -0.30 -10.45 0.79
N VAL A 21 0.39 -9.35 0.45
CA VAL A 21 1.79 -9.15 0.85
C VAL A 21 1.96 -9.11 2.37
N PRO A 22 1.17 -8.33 3.14
CA PRO A 22 1.19 -8.38 4.61
C PRO A 22 0.93 -9.78 5.18
N ILE A 23 0.00 -10.54 4.60
CA ILE A 23 -0.30 -11.92 5.04
C ILE A 23 0.92 -12.82 4.83
N LEU A 24 1.53 -12.78 3.64
CA LEU A 24 2.75 -13.53 3.36
C LEU A 24 3.88 -13.15 4.31
N PHE A 25 4.08 -11.85 4.55
CA PHE A 25 5.07 -11.37 5.50
C PHE A 25 4.79 -11.87 6.92
N GLY A 26 3.54 -11.82 7.37
CA GLY A 26 3.13 -12.32 8.69
C GLY A 26 3.41 -13.82 8.86
N ILE A 27 3.11 -14.62 7.83
CA ILE A 27 3.41 -16.06 7.82
C ILE A 27 4.92 -16.29 7.89
N TYR A 28 5.70 -15.59 7.04
CA TYR A 28 7.16 -15.68 7.06
C TYR A 28 7.73 -15.31 8.43
N PHE A 29 7.30 -14.18 8.99
CA PHE A 29 7.73 -13.69 10.28
C PHE A 29 7.40 -14.69 11.38
N PHE A 30 6.19 -15.26 11.38
CA PHE A 30 5.77 -16.28 12.34
C PHE A 30 6.62 -17.55 12.25
N ILE A 31 6.82 -18.09 11.04
CA ILE A 31 7.68 -19.27 10.81
C ILE A 31 9.10 -19.02 11.32
N MET A 32 9.64 -17.83 11.06
CA MET A 32 11.00 -17.49 11.50
C MET A 32 11.12 -17.44 13.03
N ASN A 33 10.13 -16.86 13.73
CA ASN A 33 10.11 -16.87 15.20
C ASN A 33 10.03 -18.29 15.75
N LEU A 34 9.20 -19.16 15.15
CA LEU A 34 9.12 -20.57 15.53
C LEU A 34 10.45 -21.30 15.33
N LYS A 35 11.11 -21.09 14.19
CA LYS A 35 12.40 -21.73 13.88
C LYS A 35 13.50 -21.32 14.86
N ASN A 36 13.50 -20.06 15.29
CA ASN A 36 14.55 -19.50 16.15
C ASN A 36 14.23 -19.61 17.65
N ASN A 37 13.08 -20.19 18.02
CA ASN A 37 12.55 -20.18 19.40
C ASN A 37 12.58 -18.78 20.05
N SER A 38 12.44 -17.73 19.24
CA SER A 38 12.50 -16.35 19.68
C SER A 38 11.11 -15.76 19.84
N THR A 39 10.94 -14.86 20.81
CA THR A 39 9.71 -14.08 20.90
C THR A 39 9.68 -13.00 19.81
N ILE A 40 8.47 -12.53 19.47
CA ILE A 40 8.29 -11.42 18.52
C ILE A 40 9.13 -10.21 18.92
N GLU A 41 9.15 -9.90 20.21
CA GLU A 41 9.94 -8.79 20.75
C GLU A 41 11.44 -9.00 20.53
N GLN A 42 11.97 -10.20 20.79
CA GLN A 42 13.39 -10.51 20.54
C GLN A 42 13.75 -10.46 19.06
N THR A 43 12.84 -10.90 18.18
CA THR A 43 13.03 -10.86 16.73
C THR A 43 12.95 -9.46 16.14
N LEU A 44 12.22 -8.54 16.78
CA LEU A 44 12.19 -7.12 16.40
C LEU A 44 13.35 -6.32 17.02
N LYS A 45 13.86 -6.76 18.18
CA LYS A 45 15.03 -6.19 18.87
C LYS A 45 16.37 -6.67 18.31
N THR A 46 16.37 -7.73 17.50
CA THR A 46 17.60 -8.19 16.85
C THR A 46 18.08 -7.14 15.86
N ASP A 47 19.39 -7.11 15.58
CA ASP A 47 20.05 -6.19 14.63
C ASP A 47 19.63 -6.40 13.15
N ASN A 48 18.42 -6.90 12.91
CA ASN A 48 17.85 -7.05 11.58
C ASN A 48 16.75 -5.99 11.32
N PRO A 49 17.14 -4.74 11.05
CA PRO A 49 16.21 -3.64 10.82
C PRO A 49 15.27 -3.87 9.61
N LEU A 50 15.60 -4.81 8.70
CA LEU A 50 14.72 -5.19 7.59
C LEU A 50 13.40 -5.80 8.07
N LEU A 51 13.37 -6.48 9.22
CA LEU A 51 12.14 -7.08 9.74
C LEU A 51 11.18 -6.02 10.29
N ALA A 52 11.71 -5.06 11.04
CA ALA A 52 10.93 -3.91 11.50
C ALA A 52 10.37 -3.12 10.30
N MET A 53 11.17 -2.94 9.26
CA MET A 53 10.72 -2.29 8.02
C MET A 53 9.65 -3.10 7.30
N GLY A 54 9.82 -4.41 7.16
CA GLY A 54 8.82 -5.29 6.56
C GLY A 54 7.48 -5.23 7.30
N MET A 55 7.52 -5.09 8.62
CA MET A 55 6.33 -4.90 9.45
C MET A 55 5.67 -3.53 9.22
N LEU A 56 6.45 -2.45 9.17
CA LEU A 56 5.94 -1.11 8.87
C LEU A 56 5.33 -1.02 7.46
N VAL A 57 6.02 -1.57 6.45
CA VAL A 57 5.51 -1.66 5.08
C VAL A 57 4.22 -2.47 5.06
N SER A 58 4.14 -3.59 5.79
CA SER A 58 2.93 -4.41 5.87
C SER A 58 1.74 -3.62 6.42
N PHE A 59 1.94 -2.84 7.49
CA PHE A 59 0.88 -1.97 8.00
C PHE A 59 0.47 -0.89 7.00
N LEU A 60 1.43 -0.27 6.30
CA LEU A 60 1.14 0.72 5.27
C LEU A 60 0.28 0.15 4.14
N LEU A 61 0.61 -1.06 3.66
CA LEU A 61 -0.17 -1.72 2.61
C LEU A 61 -1.60 -2.02 3.07
N VAL A 62 -1.79 -2.51 4.30
CA VAL A 62 -3.14 -2.74 4.85
C VAL A 62 -3.93 -1.43 4.96
N ILE A 63 -3.31 -0.36 5.48
CA ILE A 63 -3.95 0.95 5.59
C ILE A 63 -4.34 1.47 4.20
N GLN A 64 -3.48 1.33 3.20
CA GLN A 64 -3.78 1.71 1.82
C GLN A 64 -4.95 0.91 1.24
N GLY A 65 -4.95 -0.41 1.43
CA GLY A 65 -6.04 -1.30 1.01
C GLY A 65 -7.38 -0.91 1.65
N MET A 66 -7.40 -0.72 2.97
CA MET A 66 -8.60 -0.29 3.69
C MET A 66 -9.08 1.08 3.23
N THR A 67 -8.17 2.05 3.06
CA THR A 67 -8.49 3.40 2.58
C THR A 67 -9.13 3.34 1.20
N PHE A 68 -8.57 2.55 0.30
CA PHE A 68 -9.10 2.40 -1.05
C PHE A 68 -10.48 1.73 -1.08
N ILE A 69 -10.71 0.71 -0.24
CA ILE A 69 -12.03 0.10 -0.05
C ILE A 69 -13.04 1.13 0.47
N LEU A 70 -12.65 1.98 1.42
CA LEU A 70 -13.52 3.03 1.95
C LEU A 70 -13.86 4.07 0.86
N LEU A 71 -12.89 4.43 0.00
CA LEU A 71 -13.14 5.31 -1.14
C LEU A 71 -14.11 4.69 -2.16
N ASN A 72 -14.08 3.37 -2.35
CA ASN A 72 -15.05 2.67 -3.20
C ASN A 72 -16.49 2.72 -2.68
N ARG A 73 -16.68 2.91 -1.37
CA ARG A 73 -18.00 3.01 -0.75
C ARG A 73 -18.57 4.43 -0.75
N GLN A 74 -17.78 5.43 -1.11
CA GLN A 74 -18.26 6.80 -1.28
C GLN A 74 -18.85 6.90 -2.69
N GLY A 75 -20.10 7.37 -2.80
CA GLY A 75 -20.88 7.39 -4.04
C GLY A 75 -20.35 8.35 -5.12
N GLU A 76 -21.25 9.14 -5.72
CA GLU A 76 -20.89 10.11 -6.77
C GLU A 76 -19.77 11.06 -6.29
N ASN A 77 -18.76 11.29 -7.14
CA ASN A 77 -17.48 12.00 -6.91
C ASN A 77 -16.31 11.18 -6.32
N SER A 78 -16.45 9.89 -6.02
CA SER A 78 -15.31 9.10 -5.50
C SER A 78 -14.18 8.90 -6.51
N ASN A 79 -14.47 8.88 -7.82
CA ASN A 79 -13.46 8.62 -8.85
C ASN A 79 -12.32 9.65 -8.84
N GLN A 80 -12.62 10.93 -8.61
CA GLN A 80 -11.59 11.96 -8.56
C GLN A 80 -10.71 11.80 -7.32
N VAL A 81 -11.31 11.56 -6.15
CA VAL A 81 -10.56 11.30 -4.91
C VAL A 81 -9.71 10.03 -5.02
N LYS A 82 -10.24 8.97 -5.63
CA LYS A 82 -9.47 7.75 -5.95
C LYS A 82 -8.30 8.04 -6.88
N ARG A 83 -8.47 8.88 -7.90
CA ARG A 83 -7.35 9.31 -8.77
C ARG A 83 -6.24 9.97 -7.96
N TYR A 84 -6.58 10.92 -7.09
CA TYR A 84 -5.60 11.57 -6.20
C TYR A 84 -4.90 10.55 -5.29
N PHE A 85 -5.68 9.66 -4.67
CA PHE A 85 -5.14 8.64 -3.79
C PHE A 85 -4.23 7.65 -4.53
N LEU A 86 -4.60 7.19 -5.74
CA LEU A 86 -3.77 6.29 -6.54
C LEU A 86 -2.51 6.99 -7.05
N THR A 87 -2.59 8.25 -7.48
CA THR A 87 -1.39 9.03 -7.83
C THR A 87 -0.45 9.11 -6.65
N PHE A 88 -0.96 9.44 -5.46
CA PHE A 88 -0.19 9.41 -4.23
C PHE A 88 0.43 8.02 -3.97
N SER A 89 -0.36 6.95 -4.05
CA SER A 89 0.11 5.58 -3.87
C SER A 89 1.22 5.20 -4.86
N ILE A 90 1.15 5.62 -6.14
CA ILE A 90 2.20 5.34 -7.13
C ILE A 90 3.55 5.88 -6.65
N PHE A 91 3.60 7.15 -6.25
CA PHE A 91 4.85 7.78 -5.79
C PHE A 91 5.32 7.20 -4.46
N GLN A 92 4.39 6.99 -3.52
CA GLN A 92 4.70 6.43 -2.22
C GLN A 92 5.28 5.00 -2.34
N GLN A 93 4.72 4.17 -3.22
CA GLN A 93 5.22 2.81 -3.45
C GLN A 93 6.60 2.83 -4.11
N LEU A 94 6.87 3.76 -5.04
CA LEU A 94 8.21 3.94 -5.62
C LEU A 94 9.23 4.36 -4.57
N LEU A 95 8.86 5.27 -3.66
CA LEU A 95 9.74 5.70 -2.56
C LEU A 95 10.16 4.52 -1.67
N MET A 96 9.29 3.52 -1.50
CA MET A 96 9.59 2.30 -0.75
C MET A 96 10.25 1.19 -1.60
N PHE A 97 10.63 1.47 -2.85
CA PHE A 97 11.10 0.49 -3.84
C PHE A 97 10.11 -0.64 -4.13
N ASN A 98 8.82 -0.42 -3.88
CA ASN A 98 7.76 -1.38 -4.21
C ASN A 98 7.26 -1.20 -5.65
N ILE A 99 8.04 -1.72 -6.59
CA ILE A 99 7.77 -1.61 -8.03
C ILE A 99 6.44 -2.27 -8.41
N ILE A 100 6.13 -3.45 -7.85
CA ILE A 100 4.89 -4.18 -8.14
C ILE A 100 3.68 -3.37 -7.67
N GLY A 101 3.73 -2.86 -6.43
CA GLY A 101 2.66 -2.02 -5.88
C GLY A 101 2.45 -0.74 -6.69
N SER A 102 3.53 -0.10 -7.13
CA SER A 102 3.47 1.08 -7.99
C SER A 102 2.83 0.79 -9.35
N ALA A 103 3.26 -0.29 -10.01
CA ALA A 103 2.70 -0.71 -11.29
C ALA A 103 1.21 -1.04 -11.19
N LEU A 104 0.79 -1.79 -10.17
CA LEU A 104 -0.62 -2.08 -9.93
C LEU A 104 -1.44 -0.82 -9.64
N SER A 105 -0.88 0.13 -8.88
CA SER A 105 -1.52 1.42 -8.61
C SER A 105 -1.71 2.24 -9.88
N PHE A 106 -0.72 2.24 -10.78
CA PHE A 106 -0.81 2.89 -12.09
C PHE A 106 -1.85 2.23 -13.01
N LEU A 107 -1.88 0.89 -13.05
CA LEU A 107 -2.88 0.17 -13.84
C LEU A 107 -4.30 0.41 -13.32
N ALA A 108 -4.50 0.44 -12.01
CA ALA A 108 -5.78 0.82 -11.40
C ALA A 108 -6.17 2.27 -11.74
N TYR A 109 -5.21 3.20 -11.68
CA TYR A 109 -5.44 4.61 -12.04
C TYR A 109 -5.92 4.77 -13.49
N ARG A 110 -5.31 4.02 -14.42
CA ARG A 110 -5.65 4.07 -15.84
C ARG A 110 -7.05 3.52 -16.14
N GLN A 111 -7.58 2.65 -15.27
CA GLN A 111 -8.93 2.08 -15.43
C GLN A 111 -10.06 2.98 -14.94
N LEU A 112 -9.74 4.02 -14.15
CA LEU A 112 -10.77 4.93 -13.67
C LEU A 112 -11.40 5.71 -14.85
N PRO A 113 -12.72 5.96 -14.82
CA PRO A 113 -13.41 6.79 -15.82
C PRO A 113 -12.79 8.19 -15.90
N GLU A 114 -12.88 8.83 -17.07
CA GLU A 114 -12.32 10.18 -17.27
C GLU A 114 -12.75 11.17 -16.21
N LYS A 115 -11.90 12.18 -16.00
CA LYS A 115 -12.10 13.18 -14.97
C LYS A 115 -13.33 14.02 -15.32
N ASN A 116 -14.46 13.70 -14.72
CA ASN A 116 -15.59 14.63 -14.69
C ASN A 116 -15.13 15.93 -14.01
N GLN A 117 -15.56 17.09 -14.52
CA GLN A 117 -15.20 18.43 -14.00
C GLN A 117 -15.87 18.74 -12.64
N THR A 118 -15.99 17.73 -11.78
CA THR A 118 -16.49 17.88 -10.43
C THR A 118 -15.43 18.54 -9.56
N LYS A 119 -15.86 19.36 -8.59
CA LYS A 119 -14.93 19.94 -7.61
C LYS A 119 -14.35 18.81 -6.75
N LEU A 120 -13.02 18.81 -6.59
CA LEU A 120 -12.35 17.89 -5.69
C LEU A 120 -12.77 18.23 -4.25
N ASN A 121 -13.47 17.31 -3.59
CA ASN A 121 -13.79 17.42 -2.18
C ASN A 121 -13.06 16.32 -1.41
N VAL A 122 -11.89 16.65 -0.85
CA VAL A 122 -11.12 15.72 -0.03
C VAL A 122 -11.62 15.78 1.41
N LYS A 123 -12.06 14.64 1.94
CA LYS A 123 -12.52 14.56 3.32
C LYS A 123 -11.34 14.66 4.31
N PRO A 124 -11.49 15.32 5.47
CA PRO A 124 -10.41 15.49 6.45
C PRO A 124 -9.77 14.19 6.93
N TRP A 125 -10.55 13.12 7.09
CA TRP A 125 -10.01 11.80 7.50
C TRP A 125 -9.02 11.24 6.47
N LEU A 126 -9.24 11.50 5.17
CA LEU A 126 -8.33 11.04 4.12
C LEU A 126 -7.00 11.80 4.17
N LEU A 127 -7.05 13.11 4.44
CA LEU A 127 -5.84 13.91 4.65
C LEU A 127 -5.05 13.38 5.85
N GLY A 128 -5.72 13.07 6.96
CA GLY A 128 -5.08 12.47 8.13
C GLY A 128 -4.34 11.15 7.80
N ILE A 129 -4.99 10.27 7.03
CA ILE A 129 -4.37 9.02 6.58
C ILE A 129 -3.19 9.27 5.64
N ILE A 130 -3.33 10.17 4.66
CA ILE A 130 -2.24 10.49 3.73
C ILE A 130 -1.03 11.04 4.50
N THR A 131 -1.24 11.97 5.43
CA THR A 131 -0.18 12.51 6.28
C THR A 131 0.50 11.43 7.10
N PHE A 132 -0.27 10.51 7.69
CA PHE A 132 0.27 9.37 8.43
C PHE A 132 1.10 8.43 7.56
N ILE A 133 0.61 8.10 6.35
CA ILE A 133 1.35 7.27 5.40
C ILE A 133 2.66 7.95 4.99
N ILE A 134 2.63 9.26 4.71
CA ILE A 134 3.83 10.03 4.36
C ILE A 134 4.86 9.97 5.49
N PHE A 135 4.43 10.23 6.72
CA PHE A 135 5.29 10.18 7.90
C PHE A 135 5.99 8.81 8.04
N LEU A 136 5.22 7.71 7.98
CA LEU A 136 5.79 6.37 8.03
C LEU A 136 6.70 6.05 6.83
N SER A 137 6.36 6.54 5.63
CA SER A 137 7.17 6.33 4.44
C SER A 137 8.54 7.01 4.56
N ILE A 138 8.59 8.21 5.15
CA ILE A 138 9.84 8.92 5.43
C ILE A 138 10.69 8.13 6.42
N ILE A 139 10.10 7.59 7.49
CA ILE A 139 10.82 6.74 8.45
C ILE A 139 11.41 5.50 7.76
N ILE A 140 10.62 4.81 6.94
CA ILE A 140 11.09 3.63 6.20
C ILE A 140 12.23 4.01 5.25
N ALA A 141 12.05 5.06 4.44
CA ALA A 141 13.07 5.53 3.51
C ALA A 141 14.37 5.92 4.23
N TRP A 142 14.28 6.59 5.38
CA TRP A 142 15.43 6.92 6.22
C TRP A 142 16.18 5.66 6.67
N ILE A 143 15.46 4.65 7.17
CA ILE A 143 16.07 3.39 7.60
C ILE A 143 16.71 2.67 6.39
N GLN A 144 16.09 2.69 5.20
CA GLN A 144 16.65 2.11 3.97
C GLN A 144 17.97 2.77 3.59
N ILE A 145 17.99 4.10 3.54
CA ILE A 145 19.19 4.88 3.20
C ILE A 145 20.31 4.58 4.20
N ARG A 146 19.99 4.54 5.51
CA ARG A 146 20.97 4.21 6.54
C ARG A 146 21.60 2.82 6.34
N GLN A 147 20.82 1.84 5.91
CA GLN A 147 21.33 0.49 5.63
C GLN A 147 22.14 0.36 4.34
N LEU A 148 21.92 1.25 3.36
CA LEU A 148 22.69 1.24 2.11
C LEU A 148 24.06 1.91 2.23
N ILE A 149 24.23 2.79 3.22
CA ILE A 149 25.45 3.59 3.43
C ILE A 149 26.40 2.96 4.47
N LEU A 150 25.89 2.10 5.35
CA LEU A 150 26.65 1.37 6.38
C LEU A 150 26.93 -0.08 5.94
#